data_AF-A0A7S2A9D3-F1
#
_entry.id   AF-A0A7S2A9D3-F1
#
_cell.length_a   1.000
_cell.length_b   1.000
_cell.length_c   1.000
_cell.angle_alpha   90.00
_cell.angle_beta   90.00
_cell.angle_gamma   90.00
#
_symmetry.space_group_name_H-M   'P 1'
#
loop_
_entity.id
_entity.type
_entity.pdbx_description
1 polymer ?
#
loop_
_entity_poly.entity_id
_entity_poly.type
_entity_poly.pdbx_seq_one_letter_code
_entity_poly.pdbx_strand_id
1 'polypeptide(L)'
;AQHPPTQRATQPQDPNHKNPPQPTAERTALVPTGKSRRKRSRQANLQSRRERTAAPSYSRESTIADQPDLVRRKRAPGGATRVAAVSFVGIGVLPSYGTASAPESSPPLVERERGEGNGRKKKKKKRFIKMPAVTQLLLKSAFRGPKSDGAVTAVTGGIVGILAICSVVFSGGTIFLTEESTVALVASVMTICFGPVVVYQKSKLAGLGTLRSQHNALRSKVNEFSTENERMRKNVDRLGGTVSKIEEVEANLAELADTGNVNRLVEIVKEQKEILEKMKENLKARVLHSIIDIVIRNDKDGDFMIGPREMDRMVLALEQMEGIDFEETMFRNMLGRKKRYTLGNVMGVLRNMLDDELPEEEKPITLRPENLTLQ
;
A
#
# COMPACT_ATOMS: atom_id res chain seq x y z
N ALA A 1 -0.76 81.91 30.31
CA ALA A 1 -1.06 80.46 30.36
C ALA A 1 0.28 79.74 30.42
N GLN A 2 0.56 79.11 31.56
CA GLN A 2 1.86 78.58 31.95
C GLN A 2 2.05 77.16 31.40
N HIS A 3 3.22 76.89 30.79
CA HIS A 3 3.72 75.54 30.52
C HIS A 3 4.42 75.00 31.78
N PRO A 4 4.22 73.72 32.16
CA PRO A 4 5.05 73.08 33.17
C PRO A 4 6.29 72.43 32.53
N PRO A 5 7.44 72.40 33.24
CA PRO A 5 8.68 71.84 32.71
C PRO A 5 8.84 70.33 33.01
N THR A 6 9.45 69.69 32.02
CA THR A 6 10.03 68.34 31.98
C THR A 6 10.86 67.99 33.21
N GLN A 7 10.50 66.90 33.89
CA GLN A 7 11.37 66.25 34.89
C GLN A 7 12.12 65.09 34.23
N ARG A 8 13.44 65.21 34.19
CA ARG A 8 14.40 64.22 33.68
C ARG A 8 14.79 63.30 34.84
N ALA A 9 14.28 62.08 34.84
CA ALA A 9 14.65 61.05 35.82
C ALA A 9 16.05 60.50 35.51
N THR A 10 16.93 60.59 36.50
CA THR A 10 18.26 59.99 36.57
C THR A 10 18.16 58.47 36.77
N GLN A 11 18.82 57.70 35.90
CA GLN A 11 19.04 56.27 36.09
C GLN A 11 20.16 56.04 37.12
N PRO A 12 20.04 55.08 38.06
CA PRO A 12 21.16 54.62 38.86
C PRO A 12 22.04 53.67 38.04
N GLN A 13 23.35 53.93 38.06
CA GLN A 13 24.38 53.01 37.58
C GLN A 13 24.58 51.88 38.59
N ASP A 14 24.50 50.64 38.11
CA ASP A 14 24.77 49.42 38.87
C ASP A 14 26.24 48.99 38.66
N PRO A 15 27.11 48.97 39.69
CA PRO A 15 28.50 48.58 39.54
C PRO A 15 28.71 47.14 40.03
N ASN A 16 28.35 46.13 39.24
CA ASN A 16 28.80 44.76 39.53
C ASN A 16 28.82 43.85 38.29
N HIS A 17 29.75 44.12 37.38
CA HIS A 17 30.07 43.19 36.28
C HIS A 17 31.27 42.34 36.70
N LYS A 18 30.99 41.19 37.33
CA LYS A 18 31.98 40.12 37.53
C LYS A 18 32.09 39.30 36.24
N ASN A 19 33.30 39.23 35.71
CA ASN A 19 33.68 38.45 34.53
C ASN A 19 33.25 36.98 34.63
N PRO A 20 32.75 36.36 33.55
CA PRO A 20 32.60 34.91 33.49
C PRO A 20 33.97 34.23 33.29
N PRO A 21 34.22 33.07 33.94
CA PRO A 21 35.46 32.32 33.79
C PRO A 21 35.56 31.64 32.41
N GLN A 22 36.78 31.64 31.86
CA GLN A 22 37.16 30.95 30.64
C GLN A 22 37.00 29.42 30.80
N PRO A 23 36.54 28.70 29.76
CA PRO A 23 36.54 27.24 29.76
C PRO A 23 37.94 26.68 29.49
N THR A 24 38.52 26.05 30.49
CA THR A 24 39.72 25.20 30.38
C THR A 24 39.43 23.99 29.50
N ALA A 25 40.18 23.88 28.39
CA ALA A 25 40.14 22.74 27.50
C ALA A 25 40.89 21.54 28.12
N GLU A 26 40.15 20.63 28.76
CA GLU A 26 40.67 19.30 29.11
C GLU A 26 40.49 18.34 27.93
N ARG A 27 41.60 18.08 27.26
CA ARG A 27 41.74 17.27 26.06
C ARG A 27 42.02 15.82 26.45
N THR A 28 40.98 15.07 26.80
CA THR A 28 41.11 13.62 27.07
C THR A 28 41.08 12.85 25.74
N ALA A 29 42.26 12.49 25.25
CA ALA A 29 42.44 11.63 24.07
C ALA A 29 41.99 10.19 24.38
N LEU A 30 40.79 9.82 23.92
CA LEU A 30 40.33 8.43 23.93
C LEU A 30 40.88 7.69 22.70
N VAL A 31 41.77 6.74 22.96
CA VAL A 31 42.33 5.77 22.01
C VAL A 31 41.24 4.80 21.53
N PRO A 32 40.89 4.74 20.22
CA PRO A 32 39.90 3.77 19.74
C PRO A 32 40.53 2.38 19.56
N THR A 33 40.06 1.42 20.36
CA THR A 33 40.47 0.01 20.27
C THR A 33 39.96 -0.65 18.97
N GLY A 34 40.89 -1.30 18.26
CA GLY A 34 40.79 -1.69 16.85
C GLY A 34 39.89 -2.88 16.48
N LYS A 35 38.63 -2.96 16.94
CA LYS A 35 37.72 -4.07 16.56
C LYS A 35 36.58 -3.70 15.59
N SER A 36 36.33 -2.40 15.33
CA SER A 36 35.26 -1.96 14.43
C SER A 36 35.63 -1.75 12.96
N ARG A 37 36.93 -1.83 12.58
CA ARG A 37 37.38 -1.55 11.21
C ARG A 37 37.04 -2.65 10.19
N ARG A 38 36.69 -3.87 10.66
CA ARG A 38 36.41 -5.02 9.78
C ARG A 38 34.96 -5.12 9.27
N LYS A 39 34.01 -4.37 9.85
CA LYS A 39 32.61 -4.37 9.38
C LYS A 39 32.32 -3.30 8.32
N ARG A 40 32.98 -2.14 8.38
CA ARG A 40 32.81 -1.06 7.38
C ARG A 40 33.36 -1.41 5.99
N SER A 41 34.44 -2.21 5.90
CA SER A 41 34.98 -2.62 4.59
C SER A 41 34.11 -3.62 3.83
N ARG A 42 33.24 -4.37 4.52
CA ARG A 42 32.27 -5.28 3.87
C ARG A 42 31.04 -4.55 3.31
N GLN A 43 30.61 -3.44 3.92
CA GLN A 43 29.48 -2.66 3.41
C GLN A 43 29.86 -1.82 2.17
N ALA A 44 31.07 -1.24 2.15
CA ALA A 44 31.54 -0.49 0.98
C ALA A 44 31.66 -1.36 -0.28
N ASN A 45 32.03 -2.64 -0.13
CA ASN A 45 32.19 -3.57 -1.25
C ASN A 45 30.85 -4.15 -1.77
N LEU A 46 29.74 -3.95 -1.03
CA LEU A 46 28.39 -4.34 -1.47
C LEU A 46 27.69 -3.21 -2.24
N GLN A 47 28.00 -1.95 -1.93
CA GLN A 47 27.47 -0.79 -2.66
C GLN A 47 28.09 -0.67 -4.06
N SER A 48 29.41 -0.84 -4.19
CA SER A 48 30.10 -0.82 -5.49
C SER A 48 29.65 -1.95 -6.46
N ARG A 49 29.06 -3.02 -5.92
CA ARG A 49 28.52 -4.14 -6.73
C ARG A 49 27.08 -3.90 -7.19
N ARG A 50 26.32 -3.00 -6.55
CA ARG A 50 24.98 -2.61 -6.98
C ARG A 50 24.99 -1.60 -8.13
N GLU A 51 26.02 -0.75 -8.20
CA GLU A 51 26.15 0.25 -9.26
C GLU A 51 26.53 -0.34 -10.63
N ARG A 52 27.12 -1.55 -10.68
CA ARG A 52 27.50 -2.19 -11.95
C ARG A 52 26.40 -3.00 -12.66
N THR A 53 25.19 -3.07 -12.09
CA THR A 53 24.06 -3.80 -12.71
C THR A 53 22.94 -2.90 -13.23
N ALA A 54 23.10 -1.59 -13.22
CA ALA A 54 22.19 -0.67 -13.90
C ALA A 54 22.52 -0.63 -15.40
N ALA A 55 21.84 -1.48 -16.17
CA ALA A 55 21.89 -1.45 -17.63
C ALA A 55 21.16 -0.20 -18.18
N PRO A 56 21.62 0.37 -19.31
CA PRO A 56 21.02 1.58 -19.89
C PRO A 56 19.66 1.28 -20.51
N SER A 57 18.64 2.02 -20.07
CA SER A 57 17.32 2.05 -20.70
C SER A 57 17.40 2.75 -22.07
N TYR A 58 17.11 2.00 -23.13
CA TYR A 58 16.90 2.52 -24.47
C TYR A 58 15.63 3.38 -24.51
N SER A 59 15.80 4.66 -24.84
CA SER A 59 14.71 5.54 -25.28
C SER A 59 14.29 5.11 -26.68
N ARG A 60 13.02 4.71 -26.84
CA ARG A 60 12.41 4.47 -28.14
C ARG A 60 11.38 5.56 -28.39
N GLU A 61 11.82 6.60 -29.10
CA GLU A 61 10.93 7.50 -29.83
C GLU A 61 10.16 6.69 -30.88
N SER A 62 8.84 6.82 -30.90
CA SER A 62 8.05 6.55 -32.09
C SER A 62 6.85 7.49 -32.12
N THR A 63 7.07 8.58 -32.83
CA THR A 63 6.17 9.36 -33.67
C THR A 63 4.79 8.72 -33.88
N ILE A 64 3.74 9.37 -33.36
CA ILE A 64 2.35 9.10 -33.69
C ILE A 64 2.02 9.98 -34.91
N ALA A 65 1.85 9.35 -36.06
CA ALA A 65 1.30 9.96 -37.26
C ALA A 65 -0.21 9.65 -37.35
N ASP A 66 -0.94 10.66 -37.80
CA ASP A 66 -2.33 10.67 -38.24
C ASP A 66 -2.87 9.36 -38.84
N GLN A 67 -4.11 9.01 -38.49
CA GLN A 67 -5.13 8.71 -39.51
C GLN A 67 -6.57 8.79 -38.97
N PRO A 68 -7.55 9.16 -39.84
CA PRO A 68 -8.90 9.57 -39.44
C PRO A 68 -9.96 8.46 -39.61
N ASP A 69 -11.10 8.74 -38.97
CA ASP A 69 -12.51 8.42 -39.26
C ASP A 69 -12.95 7.27 -40.20
N LEU A 70 -14.15 6.77 -39.86
CA LEU A 70 -15.05 5.82 -40.54
C LEU A 70 -14.82 4.36 -40.07
N VAL A 71 -15.81 3.62 -39.55
CA VAL A 71 -16.99 3.17 -40.30
C VAL A 71 -18.12 2.78 -39.34
N ARG A 72 -19.25 3.47 -39.56
CA ARG A 72 -20.65 3.09 -39.32
C ARG A 72 -20.93 1.62 -39.69
N ARG A 73 -21.26 0.75 -38.72
CA ARG A 73 -21.91 -0.54 -39.01
C ARG A 73 -23.29 -0.65 -38.37
N LYS A 74 -24.25 -0.84 -39.27
CA LYS A 74 -25.69 -1.05 -39.10
C LYS A 74 -25.98 -2.23 -38.18
N ARG A 75 -26.94 -2.04 -37.27
CA ARG A 75 -27.71 -3.10 -36.64
C ARG A 75 -28.73 -3.65 -37.65
N ALA A 76 -28.85 -4.97 -37.71
CA ALA A 76 -29.96 -5.68 -38.34
C ALA A 76 -30.28 -6.94 -37.49
N PRO A 77 -31.51 -7.48 -37.58
CA PRO A 77 -32.22 -8.00 -36.43
C PRO A 77 -32.31 -9.53 -36.34
N GLY A 78 -32.64 -9.98 -35.12
CA GLY A 78 -33.38 -11.20 -34.75
C GLY A 78 -33.40 -12.38 -35.72
N GLY A 79 -32.54 -13.37 -35.45
CA GLY A 79 -32.71 -14.74 -35.90
C GLY A 79 -33.13 -15.62 -34.71
N ALA A 80 -34.39 -16.07 -34.71
CA ALA A 80 -34.92 -17.01 -33.75
C ALA A 80 -34.37 -18.41 -34.05
N THR A 81 -33.40 -18.88 -33.25
CA THR A 81 -32.93 -20.26 -33.31
C THR A 81 -33.76 -21.10 -32.35
N ARG A 82 -34.65 -21.92 -32.91
CA ARG A 82 -35.34 -23.00 -32.22
C ARG A 82 -34.30 -23.97 -31.63
N VAL A 83 -34.24 -24.04 -30.30
CA VAL A 83 -33.46 -25.06 -29.59
C VAL A 83 -34.34 -26.30 -29.50
N ALA A 84 -33.90 -27.39 -30.14
CA ALA A 84 -34.50 -28.71 -30.02
C ALA A 84 -34.33 -29.20 -28.57
N ALA A 85 -35.45 -29.52 -27.94
CA ALA A 85 -35.51 -30.18 -26.65
C ALA A 85 -34.94 -31.60 -26.79
N VAL A 86 -33.73 -31.82 -26.26
CA VAL A 86 -33.22 -33.15 -25.98
C VAL A 86 -33.66 -33.51 -24.57
N SER A 87 -34.66 -34.38 -24.50
CA SER A 87 -35.16 -35.00 -23.27
C SER A 87 -34.04 -35.77 -22.57
N PHE A 88 -33.61 -35.23 -21.45
CA PHE A 88 -32.62 -35.84 -20.55
C PHE A 88 -33.33 -36.85 -19.65
N VAL A 89 -32.97 -38.12 -19.79
CA VAL A 89 -33.45 -39.22 -18.96
C VAL A 89 -32.90 -39.04 -17.54
N GLY A 90 -33.82 -39.02 -16.57
CA GLY A 90 -33.52 -38.85 -15.16
C GLY A 90 -32.72 -40.01 -14.58
N ILE A 91 -31.63 -39.67 -13.90
CA ILE A 91 -31.02 -40.49 -12.86
C ILE A 91 -31.13 -39.69 -11.57
N GLY A 92 -31.89 -40.23 -10.63
CA GLY A 92 -32.25 -39.58 -9.39
C GLY A 92 -31.19 -39.62 -8.30
N VAL A 93 -31.66 -39.11 -7.15
CA VAL A 93 -31.13 -39.24 -5.79
C VAL A 93 -30.01 -38.26 -5.43
N LEU A 94 -30.43 -37.12 -4.86
CA LEU A 94 -29.63 -36.35 -3.90
C LEU A 94 -30.38 -36.36 -2.55
N PRO A 95 -29.71 -36.70 -1.43
CA PRO A 95 -30.30 -36.58 -0.11
C PRO A 95 -30.33 -35.12 0.35
N SER A 96 -31.49 -34.73 0.86
CA SER A 96 -31.76 -33.49 1.59
C SER A 96 -30.89 -33.45 2.84
N TYR A 97 -29.98 -32.49 2.94
CA TYR A 97 -29.32 -32.14 4.20
C TYR A 97 -30.07 -30.98 4.82
N GLY A 98 -30.78 -31.31 5.90
CA GLY A 98 -31.54 -30.38 6.72
C GLY A 98 -30.65 -29.30 7.34
N THR A 99 -31.19 -28.09 7.32
CA THR A 99 -30.75 -26.93 8.08
C THR A 99 -30.97 -27.17 9.56
N ALA A 100 -29.90 -27.56 10.27
CA ALA A 100 -29.87 -27.52 11.73
C ALA A 100 -29.23 -26.20 12.17
N SER A 101 -30.08 -25.25 12.56
CA SER A 101 -29.72 -24.11 13.40
C SER A 101 -29.34 -24.62 14.79
N ALA A 102 -28.13 -24.32 15.25
CA ALA A 102 -27.73 -24.49 16.64
C ALA A 102 -27.03 -23.20 17.14
N PRO A 103 -27.23 -22.85 18.41
CA PRO A 103 -27.00 -21.50 18.92
C PRO A 103 -25.55 -21.22 19.32
N GLU A 104 -25.27 -19.93 19.23
CA GLU A 104 -24.28 -19.13 19.94
C GLU A 104 -23.92 -19.64 21.34
N SER A 105 -22.66 -20.03 21.54
CA SER A 105 -21.99 -20.01 22.84
C SER A 105 -20.48 -19.97 22.64
N SER A 106 -19.88 -18.80 22.88
CA SER A 106 -18.44 -18.58 22.92
C SER A 106 -17.85 -19.12 24.23
N PRO A 107 -16.89 -20.05 24.22
CA PRO A 107 -16.08 -20.33 25.41
C PRO A 107 -14.80 -19.45 25.44
N PRO A 108 -14.30 -19.12 26.65
CA PRO A 108 -13.19 -18.20 26.83
C PRO A 108 -11.85 -18.79 26.36
N LEU A 109 -11.00 -17.91 25.82
CA LEU A 109 -9.60 -18.19 25.47
C LEU A 109 -8.81 -18.58 26.71
N VAL A 110 -8.59 -19.88 26.89
CA VAL A 110 -7.60 -20.44 27.80
C VAL A 110 -6.22 -20.36 27.15
N GLU A 111 -5.35 -19.67 27.86
CA GLU A 111 -3.92 -19.51 27.69
C GLU A 111 -3.23 -20.88 27.48
N ARG A 112 -2.64 -21.09 26.29
CA ARG A 112 -1.98 -22.36 25.95
C ARG A 112 -0.48 -22.13 25.81
N GLU A 113 0.24 -22.59 26.82
CA GLU A 113 1.69 -22.60 26.91
C GLU A 113 2.35 -23.23 25.67
N ARG A 114 3.39 -22.56 25.16
CA ARG A 114 4.30 -23.08 24.13
C ARG A 114 5.25 -24.10 24.75
N GLY A 115 4.89 -25.38 24.69
CA GLY A 115 5.82 -26.49 24.88
C GLY A 115 6.68 -26.72 23.63
N GLU A 116 7.99 -26.50 23.75
CA GLU A 116 9.00 -26.81 22.74
C GLU A 116 9.16 -28.33 22.54
N GLY A 117 8.55 -28.86 21.47
CA GLY A 117 8.72 -30.25 21.05
C GLY A 117 9.82 -30.41 19.99
N ASN A 118 11.04 -30.74 20.43
CA ASN A 118 12.19 -31.05 19.57
C ASN A 118 12.05 -32.43 18.89
N GLY A 119 11.29 -32.48 17.79
CA GLY A 119 11.03 -33.69 17.01
C GLY A 119 12.13 -34.00 15.98
N ARG A 120 13.08 -34.86 16.33
CA ARG A 120 14.05 -35.51 15.40
C ARG A 120 13.31 -36.31 14.32
N LYS A 121 13.17 -35.74 13.11
CA LYS A 121 12.64 -36.45 11.93
C LYS A 121 13.69 -37.42 11.35
N LYS A 122 13.48 -38.73 11.54
CA LYS A 122 14.21 -39.80 10.85
C LYS A 122 13.98 -39.71 9.34
N LYS A 123 15.04 -39.48 8.57
CA LYS A 123 15.03 -39.45 7.10
C LYS A 123 14.80 -40.86 6.55
N LYS A 124 13.59 -41.16 6.07
CA LYS A 124 13.34 -42.34 5.23
C LYS A 124 13.94 -42.11 3.84
N LYS A 125 14.96 -42.91 3.50
CA LYS A 125 15.67 -42.92 2.23
C LYS A 125 14.76 -43.52 1.14
N LYS A 126 13.96 -42.69 0.47
CA LYS A 126 13.18 -43.11 -0.70
C LYS A 126 14.14 -43.39 -1.86
N ARG A 127 14.15 -44.64 -2.34
CA ARG A 127 14.86 -45.04 -3.56
C ARG A 127 14.19 -44.32 -4.73
N PHE A 128 14.89 -43.34 -5.29
CA PHE A 128 14.45 -42.57 -6.45
C PHE A 128 14.82 -43.37 -7.70
N ILE A 129 13.83 -43.72 -8.52
CA ILE A 129 14.05 -44.26 -9.86
C ILE A 129 14.74 -43.13 -10.66
N LYS A 130 15.99 -43.34 -11.08
CA LYS A 130 16.76 -42.37 -11.86
C LYS A 130 16.08 -42.21 -13.22
N MET A 131 15.43 -41.07 -13.44
CA MET A 131 15.06 -40.65 -14.78
C MET A 131 16.31 -40.26 -15.58
N PRO A 132 16.34 -40.51 -16.90
CA PRO A 132 17.46 -40.16 -17.77
C PRO A 132 17.74 -38.66 -17.73
N ALA A 133 19.02 -38.29 -17.73
CA ALA A 133 19.49 -36.90 -17.51
C ALA A 133 18.95 -35.89 -18.53
N VAL A 134 18.54 -36.35 -19.71
CA VAL A 134 18.05 -35.51 -20.81
C VAL A 134 16.65 -34.94 -20.53
N THR A 135 15.77 -35.68 -19.86
CA THR A 135 14.43 -35.16 -19.48
C THR A 135 14.49 -34.19 -18.30
N GLN A 136 15.49 -34.29 -17.43
CA GLN A 136 15.69 -33.36 -16.30
C GLN A 136 16.14 -31.97 -16.75
N LEU A 137 16.89 -31.87 -17.86
CA LEU A 137 17.44 -30.60 -18.35
C LEU A 137 16.39 -29.76 -19.10
N LEU A 138 15.51 -30.38 -19.87
CA LEU A 138 14.41 -29.69 -20.56
C LEU A 138 13.29 -29.25 -19.61
N LEU A 139 13.02 -30.00 -18.53
CA LEU A 139 12.01 -29.60 -17.55
C LEU A 139 12.50 -28.48 -16.60
N LYS A 140 13.81 -28.29 -16.44
CA LYS A 140 14.36 -27.39 -15.42
C LYS A 140 14.65 -25.99 -15.94
N SER A 141 14.86 -25.81 -17.24
CA SER A 141 15.07 -24.49 -17.86
C SER A 141 13.76 -23.71 -18.14
N ALA A 142 12.59 -24.37 -18.11
CA ALA A 142 11.31 -23.74 -18.41
C ALA A 142 10.54 -23.18 -17.19
N PHE A 143 11.05 -23.33 -15.95
CA PHE A 143 10.27 -23.11 -14.73
C PHE A 143 10.95 -22.17 -13.74
N ARG A 144 11.08 -20.88 -14.07
CA ARG A 144 11.43 -19.88 -13.04
C ARG A 144 10.89 -18.48 -13.36
N GLY A 145 9.62 -18.24 -13.04
CA GLY A 145 9.07 -16.89 -12.88
C GLY A 145 7.57 -16.87 -12.60
N PRO A 146 7.02 -15.87 -11.89
CA PRO A 146 5.58 -15.78 -11.59
C PRO A 146 4.67 -15.63 -12.83
N LYS A 147 5.24 -15.37 -14.02
CA LYS A 147 4.55 -15.43 -15.31
C LYS A 147 4.60 -16.82 -15.98
N SER A 148 5.33 -17.80 -15.41
CA SER A 148 5.48 -19.14 -16.00
C SER A 148 4.31 -20.07 -15.71
N ASP A 149 3.49 -19.81 -14.68
CA ASP A 149 2.37 -20.70 -14.33
C ASP A 149 1.30 -20.74 -15.43
N GLY A 150 1.09 -19.64 -16.15
CA GLY A 150 0.22 -19.59 -17.34
C GLY A 150 0.78 -20.37 -18.53
N ALA A 151 2.08 -20.25 -18.79
CA ALA A 151 2.72 -20.98 -19.89
C ALA A 151 2.76 -22.49 -19.62
N VAL A 152 3.02 -22.90 -18.37
CA VAL A 152 3.06 -24.30 -17.96
C VAL A 152 1.66 -24.92 -18.02
N THR A 153 0.63 -24.21 -17.60
CA THR A 153 -0.76 -24.70 -17.69
C THR A 153 -1.25 -24.74 -19.13
N ALA A 154 -0.84 -23.80 -19.98
CA ALA A 154 -1.15 -23.81 -21.41
C ALA A 154 -0.49 -25.00 -22.13
N VAL A 155 0.81 -25.25 -21.88
CA VAL A 155 1.54 -26.39 -22.47
C VAL A 155 0.95 -27.72 -21.99
N THR A 156 0.62 -27.83 -20.70
CA THR A 156 0.01 -29.05 -20.15
C THR A 156 -1.41 -29.26 -20.68
N GLY A 157 -2.16 -28.18 -20.92
CA GLY A 157 -3.48 -28.24 -21.54
C GLY A 157 -3.42 -28.71 -23.00
N GLY A 158 -2.45 -28.21 -23.77
CA GLY A 158 -2.22 -28.60 -25.16
C GLY A 158 -1.92 -30.10 -25.31
N ILE A 159 -1.02 -30.65 -24.49
CA ILE A 159 -0.67 -32.08 -24.53
C ILE A 159 -1.90 -32.96 -24.24
N VAL A 160 -2.73 -32.55 -23.28
CA VAL A 160 -3.93 -33.32 -22.89
C VAL A 160 -5.01 -33.22 -23.97
N GLY A 161 -5.15 -32.06 -24.62
CA GLY A 161 -6.05 -31.90 -25.77
C GLY A 161 -5.64 -32.77 -26.96
N ILE A 162 -4.34 -32.81 -27.29
CA ILE A 162 -3.80 -33.67 -28.34
C ILE A 162 -4.06 -35.15 -28.01
N LEU A 163 -3.78 -35.58 -26.77
CA LEU A 163 -4.07 -36.96 -26.34
C LEU A 163 -5.55 -37.32 -26.45
N ALA A 164 -6.46 -36.40 -26.09
CA ALA A 164 -7.90 -36.63 -26.21
C ALA A 164 -8.37 -36.76 -27.67
N ILE A 165 -7.82 -35.94 -28.57
CA ILE A 165 -8.12 -36.05 -30.01
C ILE A 165 -7.58 -37.37 -30.58
N CYS A 166 -6.32 -37.71 -30.25
CA CYS A 166 -5.72 -38.98 -30.64
C CYS A 166 -6.53 -40.18 -30.15
N SER A 167 -7.06 -40.15 -28.91
CA SER A 167 -7.87 -41.26 -28.39
C SER A 167 -9.21 -41.42 -29.13
N VAL A 168 -9.85 -40.33 -29.54
CA VAL A 168 -11.11 -40.40 -30.32
C VAL A 168 -10.84 -40.95 -31.73
N VAL A 169 -9.77 -40.50 -32.38
CA VAL A 169 -9.37 -41.00 -33.71
C VAL A 169 -9.00 -42.50 -33.64
N PHE A 170 -8.23 -42.90 -32.63
CA PHE A 170 -7.84 -44.30 -32.42
C PHE A 170 -9.06 -45.18 -32.11
N SER A 171 -10.00 -44.67 -31.29
CA SER A 171 -11.25 -45.34 -30.98
C SER A 171 -12.13 -45.53 -32.22
N GLY A 172 -12.22 -44.53 -33.11
CA GLY A 172 -12.93 -44.66 -34.39
C GLY A 172 -12.28 -45.72 -35.30
N GLY A 173 -10.95 -45.74 -35.34
CA GLY A 173 -10.19 -46.77 -36.08
C GLY A 173 -10.42 -48.18 -35.56
N THR A 174 -10.53 -48.37 -34.24
CA THR A 174 -10.82 -49.69 -33.66
C THR A 174 -12.20 -50.21 -34.03
N ILE A 175 -13.21 -49.32 -34.16
CA ILE A 175 -14.57 -49.71 -34.55
C ILE A 175 -14.60 -50.19 -36.01
N PHE A 176 -13.81 -49.58 -36.90
CA PHE A 176 -13.73 -50.00 -38.31
C PHE A 176 -12.97 -51.30 -38.54
N LEU A 177 -12.05 -51.68 -37.64
CA LEU A 177 -11.17 -52.84 -37.82
C LEU A 177 -11.64 -54.10 -37.07
N THR A 178 -12.61 -53.99 -36.16
CA THR A 178 -13.05 -55.13 -35.32
C THR A 178 -14.56 -55.36 -35.46
N GLU A 179 -14.95 -56.15 -36.47
CA GLU A 179 -16.36 -56.39 -36.81
C GLU A 179 -17.09 -57.34 -35.84
N GLU A 180 -16.39 -58.06 -34.96
CA GLU A 180 -17.01 -59.16 -34.18
C GLU A 180 -17.01 -59.01 -32.65
N SER A 181 -16.36 -57.99 -32.09
CA SER A 181 -16.21 -57.89 -30.62
C SER A 181 -17.12 -56.84 -29.97
N THR A 182 -18.21 -57.30 -29.36
CA THR A 182 -19.16 -56.45 -28.61
C THR A 182 -18.52 -55.70 -27.44
N VAL A 183 -17.49 -56.28 -26.82
CA VAL A 183 -16.75 -55.68 -25.71
C VAL A 183 -15.95 -54.44 -26.14
N ALA A 184 -15.38 -54.43 -27.35
CA ALA A 184 -14.62 -53.30 -27.86
C ALA A 184 -15.52 -52.10 -28.20
N LEU A 185 -16.75 -52.35 -28.66
CA LEU A 185 -17.73 -51.31 -28.93
C LEU A 185 -18.15 -50.60 -27.62
N VAL A 186 -18.39 -51.34 -26.54
CA VAL A 186 -18.76 -50.73 -25.25
C VAL A 186 -17.60 -49.90 -24.68
N ALA A 187 -16.36 -50.39 -24.79
CA ALA A 187 -15.17 -49.68 -24.29
C ALA A 187 -14.88 -48.38 -25.07
N SER A 188 -15.06 -48.39 -26.39
CA SER A 188 -14.87 -47.20 -27.24
C SER A 188 -15.90 -46.11 -26.96
N VAL A 189 -17.19 -46.48 -26.82
CA VAL A 189 -18.27 -45.53 -26.48
C VAL A 189 -18.02 -44.87 -25.12
N MET A 190 -17.60 -45.64 -24.10
CA MET A 190 -17.27 -45.09 -22.79
C MET A 190 -16.10 -44.11 -22.87
N THR A 191 -15.06 -44.43 -23.64
CA THR A 191 -13.87 -43.57 -23.77
C THR A 191 -14.20 -42.22 -24.43
N ILE A 192 -15.09 -42.23 -25.43
CA ILE A 192 -15.59 -41.01 -26.10
C ILE A 192 -16.38 -40.13 -25.11
N CYS A 193 -17.19 -40.74 -24.23
CA CYS A 193 -17.94 -40.00 -23.20
C CYS A 193 -17.03 -39.40 -22.11
N PHE A 194 -15.97 -40.09 -21.69
CA PHE A 194 -15.07 -39.60 -20.64
C PHE A 194 -14.17 -38.43 -21.08
N GLY A 195 -13.80 -38.36 -22.37
CA GLY A 195 -12.92 -37.31 -22.90
C GLY A 195 -13.38 -35.88 -22.58
N PRO A 196 -14.61 -35.48 -22.97
CA PRO A 196 -15.15 -34.16 -22.68
C PRO A 196 -15.28 -33.86 -21.17
N VAL A 197 -15.64 -34.86 -20.36
CA VAL A 197 -15.80 -34.71 -18.90
C VAL A 197 -14.47 -34.34 -18.24
N VAL A 198 -13.37 -34.97 -18.65
CA VAL A 198 -12.03 -34.68 -18.11
C VAL A 198 -11.57 -33.28 -18.52
N VAL A 199 -11.85 -32.85 -19.76
CA VAL A 199 -11.55 -31.48 -20.23
C VAL A 199 -12.32 -30.45 -19.41
N TYR A 200 -13.61 -30.68 -19.16
CA TYR A 200 -14.45 -29.80 -18.36
C TYR A 200 -13.94 -29.67 -16.91
N GLN A 201 -13.60 -30.80 -16.27
CA GLN A 201 -13.05 -30.80 -14.91
C GLN A 201 -11.70 -30.07 -14.83
N LYS A 202 -10.81 -30.25 -15.82
CA LYS A 202 -9.54 -29.53 -15.88
C LYS A 202 -9.72 -28.03 -16.07
N SER A 203 -10.68 -27.60 -16.88
CA SER A 203 -10.98 -26.17 -17.05
C SER A 203 -11.41 -25.52 -15.73
N LYS A 204 -12.24 -26.21 -14.93
CA LYS A 204 -12.61 -25.73 -13.58
C LYS A 204 -11.42 -25.69 -12.61
N LEU A 205 -10.52 -26.68 -12.68
CA LEU A 205 -9.30 -26.71 -11.86
C LEU A 205 -8.32 -25.59 -12.25
N ALA A 206 -8.23 -25.23 -13.53
CA ALA A 206 -7.43 -24.09 -13.98
C ALA A 206 -7.96 -22.76 -13.40
N GLY A 207 -9.28 -22.62 -13.28
CA GLY A 207 -9.92 -21.50 -12.56
C GLY A 207 -9.47 -21.39 -11.10
N LEU A 208 -9.25 -22.51 -10.40
CA LEU A 208 -8.80 -22.51 -9.00
C LEU A 208 -7.34 -22.05 -8.81
N GLY A 209 -6.52 -22.08 -9.87
CA GLY A 209 -5.17 -21.48 -9.85
C GLY A 209 -5.22 -19.97 -9.60
N THR A 210 -6.25 -19.29 -10.11
CA THR A 210 -6.46 -17.85 -9.87
C THR A 210 -6.79 -17.56 -8.41
N LEU A 211 -7.46 -18.48 -7.71
CA LEU A 211 -7.79 -18.34 -6.29
C LEU A 211 -6.54 -18.36 -5.41
N ARG A 212 -5.51 -19.15 -5.77
CA ARG A 212 -4.21 -19.12 -5.07
C ARG A 212 -3.47 -17.81 -5.28
N SER A 213 -3.54 -17.24 -6.49
CA SER A 213 -2.96 -15.93 -6.78
C SER A 213 -3.68 -14.82 -5.99
N GLN A 214 -5.02 -14.84 -6.00
CA GLN A 214 -5.84 -13.93 -5.20
C GLN A 214 -5.56 -14.08 -3.69
N HIS A 215 -5.41 -15.31 -3.20
CA HIS A 215 -5.08 -15.56 -1.80
C HIS A 215 -3.67 -15.07 -1.42
N ASN A 216 -2.69 -15.22 -2.31
CA ASN A 216 -1.35 -14.66 -2.09
C ASN A 216 -1.36 -13.12 -2.14
N ALA A 217 -2.12 -12.53 -3.06
CA ALA A 217 -2.31 -11.08 -3.11
C ALA A 217 -3.00 -10.58 -1.83
N LEU A 218 -4.01 -11.30 -1.34
CA LEU A 218 -4.68 -10.99 -0.09
C LEU A 218 -3.73 -11.09 1.11
N ARG A 219 -2.89 -12.13 1.19
CA ARG A 219 -1.84 -12.22 2.23
C ARG A 219 -0.87 -11.06 2.17
N SER A 220 -0.49 -10.60 0.98
CA SER A 220 0.37 -9.43 0.83
C SER A 220 -0.30 -8.18 1.39
N LYS A 221 -1.57 -7.94 1.05
CA LYS A 221 -2.34 -6.80 1.57
C LYS A 221 -2.56 -6.87 3.08
N VAL A 222 -2.81 -8.06 3.63
CA VAL A 222 -2.95 -8.25 5.08
C VAL A 222 -1.63 -7.94 5.80
N ASN A 223 -0.48 -8.34 5.24
CA ASN A 223 0.82 -7.99 5.81
C ASN A 223 1.11 -6.48 5.72
N GLU A 224 0.71 -5.83 4.63
CA GLU A 224 0.80 -4.38 4.46
C GLU A 224 -0.05 -3.65 5.51
N PHE A 225 -1.32 -4.01 5.64
CA PHE A 225 -2.21 -3.46 6.66
C PHE A 225 -1.75 -3.76 8.09
N SER A 226 -1.18 -4.94 8.36
CA SER A 226 -0.59 -5.23 9.67
C SER A 226 0.60 -4.32 9.97
N THR A 227 1.40 -3.97 8.96
CA THR A 227 2.55 -3.07 9.12
C THR A 227 2.09 -1.63 9.34
N GLU A 228 1.03 -1.21 8.62
CA GLU A 228 0.42 0.10 8.78
C GLU A 228 -0.27 0.25 10.14
N ASN A 229 -1.03 -0.76 10.59
CA ASN A 229 -1.62 -0.79 11.93
C ASN A 229 -0.56 -0.73 13.02
N GLU A 230 0.56 -1.45 12.88
CA GLU A 230 1.67 -1.38 13.83
C GLU A 230 2.31 0.02 13.87
N ARG A 231 2.38 0.70 12.72
CA ARG A 231 2.85 2.09 12.63
C ARG A 231 1.87 3.06 13.31
N MET A 232 0.57 2.91 13.06
CA MET A 232 -0.47 3.71 13.72
C MET A 232 -0.46 3.48 15.23
N ARG A 233 -0.35 2.24 15.68
CA ARG A 233 -0.25 1.90 17.11
C ARG A 233 0.93 2.57 17.78
N LYS A 234 2.12 2.55 17.14
CA LYS A 234 3.29 3.30 17.63
C LYS A 234 3.06 4.81 17.70
N ASN A 235 2.28 5.38 16.78
CA ASN A 235 1.92 6.79 16.84
C ASN A 235 0.96 7.08 17.99
N VAL A 236 -0.03 6.20 18.23
CA VAL A 236 -0.94 6.28 19.38
C VAL A 236 -0.17 6.15 20.69
N ASP A 237 0.76 5.20 20.81
CA ASP A 237 1.60 5.03 22.00
C ASP A 237 2.46 6.27 22.27
N ARG A 238 2.99 6.90 21.21
CA ARG A 238 3.73 8.17 21.32
C ARG A 238 2.82 9.32 21.78
N LEU A 239 1.62 9.42 21.23
CA LEU A 239 0.63 10.41 21.63
C LEU A 239 0.21 10.21 23.08
N GLY A 240 -0.04 8.97 23.50
CA GLY A 240 -0.34 8.62 24.89
C GLY A 240 0.77 9.03 25.83
N GLY A 241 2.04 8.79 25.46
CA GLY A 241 3.19 9.27 26.21
C GLY A 241 3.28 10.79 26.32
N THR A 242 2.84 11.53 25.29
CA THR A 242 2.75 13.00 25.36
C THR A 242 1.60 13.46 26.25
N VAL A 243 0.44 12.79 26.22
CA VAL A 243 -0.69 13.10 27.11
C VAL A 243 -0.33 12.86 28.57
N SER A 244 0.32 11.73 28.89
CA SER A 244 0.81 11.47 30.25
C SER A 244 1.80 12.53 30.74
N LYS A 245 2.65 13.07 29.86
CA LYS A 245 3.52 14.19 30.20
C LYS A 245 2.74 15.47 30.49
N ILE A 246 1.69 15.76 29.72
CA ILE A 246 0.83 16.93 29.98
C ILE A 246 0.12 16.78 31.34
N GLU A 247 -0.36 15.58 31.67
CA GLU A 247 -0.98 15.28 32.96
C GLU A 247 0.00 15.43 34.13
N GLU A 248 1.25 14.94 33.98
CA GLU A 248 2.32 15.15 34.96
C GLU A 248 2.63 16.64 35.16
N VAL A 249 2.66 17.40 34.06
CA VAL A 249 2.90 18.84 34.06
C VAL A 249 1.74 19.60 34.74
N GLU A 250 0.49 19.18 34.52
CA GLU A 250 -0.70 19.73 35.19
C GLU A 250 -0.71 19.43 36.70
N ALA A 251 -0.35 18.22 37.10
CA ALA A 251 -0.21 17.85 38.51
C ALA A 251 0.89 18.69 39.21
N ASN A 252 2.04 18.87 38.55
CA ASN A 252 3.11 19.74 39.05
C ASN A 252 2.66 21.21 39.18
N LEU A 253 1.88 21.72 38.21
CA LEU A 253 1.30 23.07 38.27
C LEU A 253 0.37 23.26 39.47
N ALA A 254 -0.48 22.27 39.76
CA ALA A 254 -1.39 22.31 40.90
C ALA A 254 -0.63 22.35 42.23
N GLU A 255 0.39 21.50 42.39
CA GLU A 255 1.27 21.49 43.58
C GLU A 255 2.05 22.81 43.74
N LEU A 256 2.41 23.45 42.62
CA LEU A 256 3.14 24.71 42.60
C LEU A 256 2.29 25.93 42.91
N ALA A 257 1.03 25.92 42.47
CA ALA A 257 0.05 26.93 42.85
C ALA A 257 -0.15 26.94 44.37
N ASP A 258 -0.14 25.76 45.01
CA ASP A 258 -0.26 25.62 46.46
C ASP A 258 1.00 26.04 47.24
N THR A 259 2.19 25.94 46.63
CA THR A 259 3.47 26.23 47.31
C THR A 259 4.00 27.65 47.11
N GLY A 260 3.30 28.51 46.37
CA GLY A 260 3.67 29.93 46.18
C GLY A 260 4.95 30.15 45.37
N ASN A 261 5.51 29.13 44.74
CA ASN A 261 6.74 29.20 43.94
C ASN A 261 6.44 29.63 42.49
N VAL A 262 6.14 30.92 42.32
CA VAL A 262 5.81 31.57 41.04
C VAL A 262 6.84 31.28 39.93
N ASN A 263 8.13 31.13 40.28
CA ASN A 263 9.19 30.88 39.30
C ASN A 263 9.03 29.54 38.56
N ARG A 264 8.61 28.47 39.23
CA ARG A 264 8.46 27.15 38.60
C ARG A 264 7.12 27.02 37.86
N LEU A 265 6.08 27.77 38.28
CA LEU A 265 4.86 27.98 37.49
C LEU A 265 5.17 28.64 36.13
N VAL A 266 6.01 29.68 36.12
CA VAL A 266 6.43 30.35 34.88
C VAL A 266 7.20 29.40 33.95
N GLU A 267 8.05 28.52 34.51
CA GLU A 267 8.78 27.53 33.73
C GLU A 267 7.83 26.52 33.06
N ILE A 268 6.84 26.03 33.79
CA ILE A 268 5.87 25.08 33.24
C ILE A 268 5.00 25.73 32.15
N VAL A 269 4.51 26.95 32.36
CA VAL A 269 3.71 27.64 31.33
C VAL A 269 4.52 27.85 30.04
N LYS A 270 5.83 28.06 30.15
CA LYS A 270 6.73 28.10 28.99
C LYS A 270 6.84 26.74 28.30
N GLU A 271 6.98 25.65 29.04
CA GLU A 271 7.02 24.30 28.47
C GLU A 271 5.70 23.94 27.78
N GLN A 272 4.55 24.24 28.39
CA GLN A 272 3.24 24.04 27.76
C GLN A 272 3.09 24.85 26.47
N LYS A 273 3.56 26.10 26.45
CA LYS A 273 3.57 26.92 25.23
C LYS A 273 4.41 26.26 24.12
N GLU A 274 5.59 25.75 24.45
CA GLU A 274 6.45 25.05 23.48
C GLU A 274 5.80 23.76 22.95
N ILE A 275 5.12 22.99 23.81
CA ILE A 275 4.37 21.79 23.40
C ILE A 275 3.23 22.17 22.45
N LEU A 276 2.48 23.22 22.77
CA LEU A 276 1.38 23.70 21.93
C LEU A 276 1.88 24.18 20.56
N GLU A 277 3.03 24.85 20.50
CA GLU A 277 3.67 25.24 19.25
C GLU A 277 4.03 24.01 18.40
N LYS A 278 4.66 22.99 19.01
CA LYS A 278 4.98 21.72 18.32
C LYS A 278 3.73 20.97 17.85
N MET A 279 2.65 20.99 18.62
CA MET A 279 1.37 20.38 18.20
C MET A 279 0.76 21.11 17.01
N LYS A 280 0.81 22.45 17.00
CA LYS A 280 0.38 23.26 15.86
C LYS A 280 1.21 22.96 14.61
N GLU A 281 2.54 22.87 14.73
CA GLU A 281 3.41 22.49 13.61
C GLU A 281 3.09 21.10 13.05
N ASN A 282 2.88 20.11 13.93
CA ASN A 282 2.50 18.76 13.51
C ASN A 282 1.13 18.74 12.80
N LEU A 283 0.17 19.52 13.29
CA LEU A 283 -1.15 19.65 12.67
C LEU A 283 -1.03 20.28 11.27
N LYS A 284 -0.27 21.38 11.14
CA LYS A 284 0.03 22.02 9.86
C LYS A 284 0.68 21.04 8.87
N ALA A 285 1.68 20.28 9.33
CA ALA A 285 2.35 19.28 8.50
C ALA A 285 1.40 18.16 8.04
N ARG A 286 0.47 17.71 8.91
CA ARG A 286 -0.54 16.71 8.56
C ARG A 286 -1.53 17.24 7.52
N VAL A 287 -2.02 18.46 7.70
CA VAL A 287 -2.92 19.12 6.73
C VAL A 287 -2.22 19.29 5.38
N LEU A 288 -0.98 19.78 5.38
CA LEU A 288 -0.18 19.89 4.16
C LEU A 288 -0.06 18.55 3.44
N HIS A 289 0.27 17.48 4.18
CA HIS A 289 0.38 16.14 3.61
C HIS A 289 -0.94 15.68 2.97
N SER A 290 -2.08 15.86 3.64
CA SER A 290 -3.39 15.54 3.08
C SER A 290 -3.70 16.33 1.81
N ILE A 291 -3.36 17.62 1.78
CA ILE A 291 -3.52 18.44 0.58
C ILE A 291 -2.63 17.92 -0.55
N ILE A 292 -1.35 17.62 -0.28
CA ILE A 292 -0.42 17.04 -1.26
C ILE A 292 -0.96 15.72 -1.82
N ASP A 293 -1.48 14.85 -0.96
CA ASP A 293 -2.06 13.57 -1.37
C ASP A 293 -3.26 13.77 -2.30
N ILE A 294 -4.11 14.77 -2.03
CA ILE A 294 -5.26 15.09 -2.90
C ILE A 294 -4.78 15.61 -4.25
N VAL A 295 -3.77 16.47 -4.28
CA VAL A 295 -3.21 16.99 -5.53
C VAL A 295 -2.64 15.85 -6.38
N ILE A 296 -1.85 14.95 -5.77
CA ILE A 296 -1.25 13.80 -6.47
C ILE A 296 -2.30 12.80 -6.94
N ARG A 297 -3.36 12.56 -6.16
CA ARG A 297 -4.45 11.64 -6.55
C ARG A 297 -5.33 12.17 -7.67
N ASN A 298 -5.43 13.49 -7.82
CA ASN A 298 -6.23 14.12 -8.87
C ASN A 298 -5.52 14.14 -10.22
N ASP A 299 -4.19 14.11 -10.23
CA ASP A 299 -3.36 13.91 -11.43
C ASP A 299 -3.53 12.45 -11.91
N LYS A 300 -4.40 12.25 -12.92
CA LYS A 300 -4.76 10.90 -13.39
C LYS A 300 -3.87 10.40 -14.51
N ASP A 301 -3.32 11.30 -15.30
CA ASP A 301 -2.45 11.00 -16.43
C ASP A 301 -0.97 10.96 -16.04
N GLY A 302 -0.60 11.48 -14.87
CA GLY A 302 0.74 11.42 -14.30
C GLY A 302 1.73 12.31 -15.05
N ASP A 303 1.23 13.34 -15.73
CA ASP A 303 2.05 14.28 -16.48
C ASP A 303 2.53 15.47 -15.62
N PHE A 304 2.12 15.51 -14.34
CA PHE A 304 2.39 16.58 -13.37
C PHE A 304 1.92 17.98 -13.82
N MET A 305 0.95 18.03 -14.74
CA MET A 305 0.36 19.24 -15.28
C MET A 305 -1.15 19.24 -15.05
N ILE A 306 -1.60 20.04 -14.10
CA ILE A 306 -3.02 20.09 -13.71
C ILE A 306 -3.83 20.80 -14.81
N GLY A 307 -4.66 20.03 -15.49
CA GLY A 307 -5.64 20.54 -16.45
C GLY A 307 -6.85 21.19 -15.78
N PRO A 308 -7.69 21.92 -16.52
CA PRO A 308 -8.86 22.62 -15.94
C PRO A 308 -9.85 21.66 -15.26
N ARG A 309 -10.07 20.48 -15.84
CA ARG A 309 -10.97 19.46 -15.25
C ARG A 309 -10.41 18.83 -13.97
N GLU A 310 -9.09 18.74 -13.86
CA GLU A 310 -8.44 18.19 -12.67
C GLU A 310 -8.37 19.25 -11.57
N MET A 311 -8.18 20.51 -11.95
CA MET A 311 -8.30 21.66 -11.05
C MET A 311 -9.67 21.69 -10.36
N ASP A 312 -10.76 21.57 -11.13
CA ASP A 312 -12.12 21.61 -10.54
C ASP A 312 -12.38 20.44 -9.58
N ARG A 313 -11.85 19.24 -9.88
CA ARG A 313 -11.94 18.08 -8.98
C ARG A 313 -11.08 18.26 -7.73
N MET A 314 -9.89 18.83 -7.90
CA MET A 314 -8.99 19.12 -6.80
C MET A 314 -9.62 20.15 -5.86
N VAL A 315 -10.17 21.24 -6.39
CA VAL A 315 -10.91 22.25 -5.61
C VAL A 315 -12.03 21.60 -4.80
N LEU A 316 -12.90 20.82 -5.45
CA LEU A 316 -13.99 20.13 -4.76
C LEU A 316 -13.48 19.18 -3.65
N ALA A 317 -12.36 18.49 -3.89
CA ALA A 317 -11.75 17.61 -2.91
C ALA A 317 -11.12 18.38 -1.73
N LEU A 318 -10.62 19.61 -1.96
CA LEU A 318 -10.09 20.48 -0.92
C LEU A 318 -11.23 21.09 -0.07
N GLU A 319 -12.34 21.49 -0.69
CA GLU A 319 -13.54 21.99 0.01
C GLU A 319 -14.18 20.94 0.92
N GLN A 320 -14.08 19.66 0.56
CA GLN A 320 -14.61 18.56 1.35
C GLN A 320 -13.70 18.14 2.51
N MET A 321 -12.53 18.75 2.67
CA MET A 321 -11.59 18.36 3.72
C MET A 321 -11.99 18.95 5.07
N GLU A 322 -12.16 18.09 6.07
CA GLU A 322 -12.50 18.51 7.42
C GLU A 322 -11.39 19.38 8.04
N GLY A 323 -11.78 20.46 8.74
CA GLY A 323 -10.84 21.34 9.45
C GLY A 323 -10.22 22.46 8.63
N ILE A 324 -10.62 22.62 7.37
CA ILE A 324 -10.02 23.56 6.42
C ILE A 324 -11.12 24.43 5.84
N ASP A 325 -11.03 25.75 6.04
CA ASP A 325 -11.77 26.68 5.20
C ASP A 325 -10.98 26.91 3.93
N PHE A 326 -11.52 26.49 2.80
CA PHE A 326 -10.89 26.68 1.51
C PHE A 326 -11.59 27.79 0.73
N GLU A 327 -10.84 28.82 0.34
CA GLU A 327 -11.33 29.89 -0.54
C GLU A 327 -10.92 29.63 -1.99
N GLU A 328 -11.85 29.10 -2.79
CA GLU A 328 -11.63 28.76 -4.19
C GLU A 328 -11.17 29.96 -5.04
N THR A 329 -11.82 31.11 -4.87
CA THR A 329 -11.56 32.33 -5.64
C THR A 329 -10.12 32.80 -5.47
N MET A 330 -9.67 32.85 -4.23
CA MET A 330 -8.30 33.26 -3.91
C MET A 330 -7.28 32.26 -4.44
N PHE A 331 -7.52 30.97 -4.25
CA PHE A 331 -6.63 29.93 -4.73
C PHE A 331 -6.46 29.98 -6.27
N ARG A 332 -7.56 30.15 -7.01
CA ARG A 332 -7.52 30.30 -8.48
C ARG A 332 -6.81 31.58 -8.91
N ASN A 333 -6.99 32.67 -8.17
CA ASN A 333 -6.29 33.93 -8.44
C ASN A 333 -4.78 33.80 -8.24
N MET A 334 -4.32 33.13 -7.17
CA MET A 334 -2.89 32.91 -6.89
C MET A 334 -2.21 32.01 -7.92
N LEU A 335 -2.93 31.04 -8.50
CA LEU A 335 -2.41 30.20 -9.58
C LEU A 335 -2.24 30.99 -10.90
N GLY A 336 -2.97 32.10 -11.06
CA GLY A 336 -2.95 32.97 -12.24
C GLY A 336 -3.83 32.44 -13.39
N ARG A 337 -3.97 33.20 -14.47
CA ARG A 337 -4.91 32.88 -15.58
C ARG A 337 -4.38 31.90 -16.65
N LYS A 338 -3.46 31.01 -16.29
CA LYS A 338 -2.85 30.07 -17.24
C LYS A 338 -3.80 28.90 -17.53
N LYS A 339 -3.78 28.37 -18.76
CA LYS A 339 -4.63 27.22 -19.15
C LYS A 339 -4.18 25.89 -18.54
N ARG A 340 -2.92 25.80 -18.11
CA ARG A 340 -2.31 24.63 -17.45
C ARG A 340 -1.38 25.10 -16.36
N TYR A 341 -1.37 24.37 -15.25
CA TYR A 341 -0.53 24.66 -14.09
C TYR A 341 0.38 23.48 -13.84
N THR A 342 1.67 23.73 -13.67
CA THR A 342 2.60 22.69 -13.22
C THR A 342 2.33 22.40 -11.75
N LEU A 343 2.50 21.14 -11.33
CA LEU A 343 2.40 20.74 -9.93
C LEU A 343 3.24 21.64 -9.00
N GLY A 344 4.43 22.05 -9.45
CA GLY A 344 5.29 22.99 -8.73
C GLY A 344 4.66 24.36 -8.44
N ASN A 345 3.81 24.88 -9.33
CA ASN A 345 3.09 26.14 -9.12
C ASN A 345 2.06 25.96 -8.00
N VAL A 346 1.32 24.85 -8.02
CA VAL A 346 0.35 24.52 -6.97
C VAL A 346 1.06 24.34 -5.63
N MET A 347 2.16 23.60 -5.60
CA MET A 347 2.98 23.44 -4.40
C MET A 347 3.57 24.76 -3.90
N GLY A 348 3.90 25.68 -4.80
CA GLY A 348 4.35 27.03 -4.42
C GLY A 348 3.27 27.81 -3.68
N VAL A 349 2.03 27.78 -4.19
CA VAL A 349 0.88 28.38 -3.49
C VAL A 349 0.65 27.71 -2.14
N LEU A 350 0.67 26.37 -2.09
CA LEU A 350 0.51 25.60 -0.85
C LEU A 350 1.61 25.86 0.18
N ARG A 351 2.84 26.15 -0.27
CA ARG A 351 3.94 26.50 0.63
C ARG A 351 3.76 27.88 1.23
N ASN A 352 3.31 28.85 0.43
CA ASN A 352 2.99 30.19 0.91
C ASN A 352 1.86 30.16 1.95
N MET A 353 0.96 29.17 1.87
CA MET A 353 -0.12 28.99 2.85
C MET A 353 0.35 28.54 4.23
N LEU A 354 1.57 28.02 4.35
CA LEU A 354 2.19 27.67 5.63
C LEU A 354 3.00 28.80 6.25
N ASP A 355 3.16 29.91 5.52
CA ASP A 355 3.97 31.02 5.99
C ASP A 355 3.16 31.83 7.03
N ASP A 356 3.67 31.87 8.26
CA ASP A 356 3.04 32.59 9.36
C ASP A 356 3.18 34.11 9.20
N GLU A 357 4.07 34.56 8.32
CA GLU A 357 4.33 35.99 8.06
C GLU A 357 3.25 36.66 7.20
N LEU A 358 2.43 35.90 6.48
CA LEU A 358 1.36 36.45 5.65
C LEU A 358 0.13 36.83 6.50
N PRO A 359 -0.51 37.98 6.24
CA PRO A 359 -1.76 38.36 6.90
C PRO A 359 -2.87 37.34 6.59
N GLU A 360 -3.78 37.11 7.53
CA GLU A 360 -4.83 36.08 7.41
C GLU A 360 -5.76 36.31 6.20
N GLU A 361 -5.99 37.57 5.83
CA GLU A 361 -6.78 37.96 4.66
C GLU A 361 -6.16 37.51 3.33
N GLU A 362 -4.86 37.22 3.32
CA GLU A 362 -4.13 36.77 2.13
C GLU A 362 -4.00 35.24 2.03
N LYS A 363 -4.55 34.50 3.00
CA LYS A 363 -4.40 33.03 3.07
C LYS A 363 -5.62 32.35 2.43
N PRO A 364 -5.47 31.66 1.28
CA PRO A 364 -6.58 30.94 0.64
C PRO A 364 -7.06 29.71 1.44
N ILE A 365 -6.30 29.30 2.47
CA ILE A 365 -6.74 28.30 3.43
C ILE A 365 -6.56 28.84 4.84
N THR A 366 -7.64 28.80 5.61
CA THR A 366 -7.60 29.01 7.05
C THR A 366 -7.85 27.69 7.76
N LEU A 367 -6.96 27.34 8.69
CA LEU A 367 -7.14 26.14 9.52
C LEU A 367 -8.17 26.44 10.61
N ARG A 368 -9.26 25.69 10.64
CA ARG A 368 -10.22 25.71 11.76
C ARG A 368 -9.97 24.50 12.64
N PRO A 369 -9.10 24.62 13.68
CA PRO A 369 -8.78 23.49 14.56
C PRO A 369 -10.01 22.92 15.26
N GLU A 370 -11.06 23.73 15.45
CA GLU A 370 -12.33 23.36 16.06
C GLU A 370 -13.06 22.24 15.31
N ASN A 371 -12.83 22.15 13.99
CA ASN A 371 -13.49 21.18 13.12
C ASN A 371 -12.64 19.92 12.87
N LEU A 372 -11.41 19.87 13.40
CA LEU A 372 -10.59 18.66 13.34
C LEU A 372 -11.03 17.72 14.44
N THR A 373 -11.99 16.84 14.11
CA THR A 373 -12.24 15.68 14.96
C THR A 373 -10.97 14.83 14.95
N LEU A 374 -10.34 14.66 16.13
CA LEU A 374 -9.22 13.74 16.31
C LEU A 374 -9.77 12.31 16.15
N GLN A 375 -9.92 11.86 14.90
CA GLN A 375 -10.17 10.47 14.56
C GLN A 375 -8.91 9.62 14.66
#